data_AF-A0A8S2QW15-F1
#
_entry.id   AF-A0A8S2QW15-F1
#
_cell.length_a   1.000
_cell.length_b   1.000
_cell.length_c   1.000
_cell.angle_alpha   90.00
_cell.angle_beta   90.00
_cell.angle_gamma   90.00
#
_symmetry.space_group_name_H-M   'P 1'
#
loop_
_entity.id
_entity.type
_entity.pdbx_description
1 polymer ?
#
loop_
_entity_poly.entity_id
_entity_poly.type
_entity_poly.pdbx_seq_one_letter_code
_entity_poly.pdbx_strand_id
1 'polypeptide(L)'
;KDPISLQLQSDVVYHLQCKNCSDTYIGKTIRQTIRRFKEHGAPTNITSSHLPTSPLPPFTITNNNNNIFIQNTALKNKLLDIINDPEIIHFDTHDLGIKINSISPTTKSSETNPPPPIPKLYFNQKLKTIVAKHQNENHHTIDWTKWKRLFTDSNRYRLLLKEALAIKHLNPKLNRNVRSVPLLIYPEGVPKKEGGKHKEKTKNLP
;
A
#
# COMPACT_ATOMS: atom_id res chain seq x y z
N LYS A 1 16.32 3.70 21.21
CA LYS A 1 15.61 2.57 20.56
C LYS A 1 16.20 2.42 19.17
N ASP A 2 16.66 1.23 18.83
CA ASP A 2 17.27 1.00 17.52
C ASP A 2 16.22 1.10 16.40
N PRO A 3 16.59 1.65 15.22
CA PRO A 3 15.65 1.78 14.11
C PRO A 3 15.21 0.39 13.61
N ILE A 4 13.90 0.20 13.45
CA ILE A 4 13.34 -1.02 12.88
C ILE A 4 13.74 -1.10 11.40
N SER A 5 14.34 -2.23 11.00
CA SER A 5 14.73 -2.49 9.61
C SER A 5 13.54 -2.37 8.66
N LEU A 6 13.78 -1.86 7.45
CA LEU A 6 12.73 -1.52 6.49
C LEU A 6 11.81 -2.73 6.17
N GLN A 7 12.39 -3.94 6.13
CA GLN A 7 11.69 -5.19 5.83
C GLN A 7 10.71 -5.62 6.94
N LEU A 8 10.97 -5.20 8.18
CA LEU A 8 10.16 -5.52 9.35
C LEU A 8 9.10 -4.47 9.66
N GLN A 9 9.04 -3.38 8.88
CA GLN A 9 8.03 -2.33 9.07
C GLN A 9 6.66 -2.76 8.56
N SER A 10 5.62 -2.31 9.27
CA SER A 10 4.20 -2.41 8.92
C SER A 10 3.64 -1.03 8.58
N ASP A 11 2.38 -1.01 8.12
CA ASP A 11 1.61 0.21 7.87
C ASP A 11 2.30 1.15 6.88
N VAL A 12 2.78 0.54 5.80
CA VAL A 12 3.57 1.20 4.75
C VAL A 12 2.90 1.10 3.39
N VAL A 13 3.12 2.12 2.57
CA VAL A 13 2.95 2.08 1.11
C VAL A 13 4.32 1.90 0.49
N TYR A 14 4.48 0.92 -0.38
CA TYR A 14 5.75 0.54 -1.00
C TYR A 14 5.65 0.53 -2.52
N HIS A 15 6.81 0.67 -3.16
CA HIS A 15 7.00 0.65 -4.61
C HIS A 15 7.98 -0.48 -4.98
N LEU A 16 7.54 -1.37 -5.87
CA LEU A 16 8.31 -2.45 -6.47
C LEU A 16 8.58 -2.17 -7.95
N GLN A 17 9.74 -2.61 -8.42
CA GLN A 17 10.14 -2.48 -9.81
C GLN A 17 10.44 -3.87 -10.39
N CYS A 18 10.01 -4.11 -11.63
CA CYS A 18 10.47 -5.27 -12.39
C CYS A 18 11.91 -5.07 -12.85
N LYS A 19 12.76 -6.11 -12.74
CA LYS A 19 14.15 -6.06 -13.25
C LYS A 19 14.21 -6.16 -14.78
N ASN A 20 13.23 -6.83 -15.39
CA ASN A 20 13.25 -7.17 -16.81
C ASN A 20 12.49 -6.15 -17.68
N CYS A 21 11.69 -5.26 -17.10
CA CYS A 21 10.95 -4.25 -17.85
C CYS A 21 10.73 -2.97 -17.03
N SER A 22 10.16 -1.94 -17.66
CA SER A 22 9.85 -0.67 -17.01
C SER A 22 8.67 -0.72 -16.02
N ASP A 23 8.02 -1.87 -15.89
CA ASP A 23 6.78 -1.97 -15.15
C ASP A 23 7.03 -1.92 -13.64
N THR A 24 6.19 -1.16 -12.95
CA THR A 24 6.25 -0.94 -11.52
C THR A 24 4.92 -1.32 -10.87
N TYR A 25 4.98 -1.60 -9.58
CA TYR A 25 3.83 -1.91 -8.74
C TYR A 25 3.87 -1.08 -7.47
N ILE A 26 2.73 -0.55 -7.08
CA ILE A 26 2.54 0.11 -5.79
C ILE A 26 1.56 -0.72 -4.98
N GLY A 27 1.91 -1.00 -3.74
CA GLY A 27 1.02 -1.67 -2.81
C GLY A 27 1.12 -1.09 -1.42
N LYS A 28 0.09 -1.29 -0.61
CA LYS A 28 0.16 -1.08 0.84
C LYS A 28 0.20 -2.40 1.61
N THR A 29 0.62 -2.31 2.87
CA THR A 29 0.50 -3.40 3.83
C THR A 29 0.36 -2.87 5.25
N ILE A 30 -0.53 -3.49 6.02
CA ILE A 30 -0.62 -3.33 7.49
C ILE A 30 0.20 -4.39 8.23
N ARG A 31 0.74 -5.37 7.50
CA ARG A 31 1.64 -6.41 8.01
C ARG A 31 3.07 -6.01 7.74
N GLN A 32 4.01 -6.70 8.38
CA GLN A 32 5.43 -6.60 8.04
C GLN A 32 5.64 -6.78 6.53
N THR A 33 6.41 -5.88 5.95
CA THR A 33 6.63 -5.81 4.50
C THR A 33 7.14 -7.12 3.93
N ILE A 34 8.06 -7.79 4.63
CA ILE A 34 8.58 -9.09 4.20
C ILE A 34 7.54 -10.19 4.08
N ARG A 35 6.54 -10.21 4.97
CA ARG A 35 5.44 -11.15 4.89
C ARG A 35 4.59 -10.87 3.65
N ARG A 36 4.32 -9.60 3.37
CA ARG A 36 3.59 -9.19 2.17
C ARG A 36 4.35 -9.55 0.89
N PHE A 37 5.67 -9.43 0.86
CA PHE A 37 6.48 -9.82 -0.29
C PHE A 37 6.42 -11.33 -0.54
N LYS A 38 6.50 -12.15 0.52
CA LYS A 38 6.30 -13.60 0.40
C LYS A 38 4.92 -13.95 -0.19
N GLU A 39 3.87 -13.24 0.20
CA GLU A 39 2.53 -13.38 -0.41
C GLU A 39 2.51 -13.03 -1.92
N HIS A 40 3.41 -12.16 -2.37
CA HIS A 40 3.60 -11.81 -3.77
C HIS A 40 4.54 -12.77 -4.54
N GLY A 41 5.09 -13.80 -3.90
CA GLY A 41 6.00 -14.76 -4.52
C GLY A 41 7.48 -14.45 -4.33
N ALA A 42 7.82 -13.55 -3.43
CA ALA A 42 9.21 -13.28 -3.10
C ALA A 42 9.88 -14.52 -2.45
N PRO A 43 11.14 -14.82 -2.78
CA PRO A 43 11.82 -16.00 -2.26
C PRO A 43 12.03 -15.92 -0.74
N THR A 44 12.13 -17.08 -0.10
CA THR A 44 12.24 -17.18 1.38
C THR A 44 13.53 -16.58 1.93
N ASN A 45 14.59 -16.49 1.12
CA ASN A 45 15.92 -16.01 1.49
C ASN A 45 16.09 -14.49 1.49
N ILE A 46 15.05 -13.71 1.16
CA ILE A 46 15.10 -12.24 1.17
C ILE A 46 15.48 -11.64 2.54
N THR A 47 15.27 -12.37 3.63
CA THR A 47 15.64 -11.96 4.99
C THR A 47 17.15 -11.94 5.25
N SER A 48 17.93 -12.79 4.57
CA SER A 48 19.15 -13.32 5.20
C SER A 48 20.46 -12.77 4.63
N SER A 49 20.48 -12.24 3.41
CA SER A 49 21.75 -11.98 2.70
C SER A 49 22.02 -10.53 2.31
N HIS A 50 21.10 -9.59 2.57
CA HIS A 50 21.23 -8.21 2.10
C HIS A 50 20.82 -7.18 3.15
N LEU A 51 21.26 -7.35 4.40
CA LEU A 51 21.56 -6.18 5.22
C LEU A 51 22.86 -5.60 4.65
N PRO A 52 22.84 -4.48 3.89
CA PRO A 52 24.08 -3.77 3.65
C PRO A 52 24.60 -3.35 5.02
N THR A 53 25.62 -4.06 5.51
CA THR A 53 26.41 -3.65 6.67
C THR A 53 27.28 -2.44 6.36
N SER A 54 27.17 -1.86 5.14
CA SER A 54 27.84 -0.61 4.84
C SER A 54 27.36 0.45 5.82
N PRO A 55 28.25 1.16 6.51
CA PRO A 55 27.88 2.23 7.43
C PRO A 55 26.99 3.20 6.65
N LEU A 56 25.72 3.25 7.05
CA LEU A 56 24.77 4.20 6.49
C LEU A 56 25.38 5.59 6.67
N PRO A 57 25.43 6.44 5.63
CA PRO A 57 25.75 7.85 5.84
C PRO A 57 24.82 8.40 6.92
N PRO A 58 25.27 9.30 7.81
CA PRO A 58 24.50 9.77 8.94
C PRO A 58 23.15 10.32 8.45
N PHE A 59 22.09 9.53 8.63
CA PHE A 59 20.74 9.95 8.38
C PHE A 59 20.33 10.87 9.54
N THR A 60 20.17 12.16 9.25
CA THR A 60 19.50 13.08 10.15
C THR A 60 18.02 12.68 10.21
N ILE A 61 17.65 11.96 11.27
CA ILE A 61 16.25 11.70 11.60
C ILE A 61 15.70 12.98 12.23
N THR A 62 15.19 13.90 11.42
CA THR A 62 14.32 14.96 11.94
C THR A 62 12.95 14.35 12.19
N ASN A 63 12.60 14.21 13.46
CA ASN A 63 11.28 13.81 13.92
C ASN A 63 10.28 14.94 13.60
N ASN A 64 9.71 14.90 12.40
CA ASN A 64 8.59 15.74 12.00
C ASN A 64 7.60 14.86 11.22
N ASN A 65 6.35 14.86 11.67
CA ASN A 65 5.29 13.91 11.32
C ASN A 65 4.88 13.85 9.83
N ASN A 66 5.58 14.53 8.92
CA ASN A 66 5.21 14.65 7.50
C ASN A 66 6.36 14.43 6.50
N ASN A 67 7.53 13.92 6.90
CA ASN A 67 8.65 13.79 5.95
C ASN A 67 8.54 12.55 5.04
N ILE A 68 7.93 12.76 3.88
CA ILE A 68 7.96 11.87 2.72
C ILE A 68 9.39 11.83 2.16
N PHE A 69 10.09 10.68 2.29
CA PHE A 69 11.39 10.50 1.67
C PHE A 69 11.23 9.98 0.24
N ILE A 70 11.07 10.90 -0.71
CA ILE A 70 11.09 10.59 -2.14
C ILE A 70 12.37 11.18 -2.73
N GLN A 71 13.23 10.31 -3.25
CA GLN A 71 14.50 10.68 -3.89
C GLN A 71 14.31 11.53 -5.16
N ASN A 72 13.11 11.52 -5.75
CA ASN A 72 12.73 12.37 -6.87
C ASN A 72 12.12 13.68 -6.33
N THR A 73 12.87 14.76 -6.35
CA THR A 73 12.47 16.09 -5.84
C THR A 73 11.19 16.61 -6.50
N ALA A 74 10.99 16.41 -7.80
CA ALA A 74 9.78 16.83 -8.50
C ALA A 74 8.54 16.06 -7.99
N LEU A 75 8.70 14.77 -7.75
CA LEU A 75 7.65 13.89 -7.27
C LEU A 75 7.34 14.11 -5.79
N LYS A 76 8.38 14.44 -5.01
CA LYS A 76 8.27 14.85 -3.61
C LYS A 76 7.41 16.11 -3.51
N ASN A 77 7.73 17.17 -4.26
CA ASN A 77 6.98 18.42 -4.22
C ASN A 77 5.52 18.19 -4.63
N LYS A 78 5.30 17.49 -5.74
CA LYS A 78 3.94 17.18 -6.22
C LYS A 78 3.09 16.37 -5.23
N LEU A 79 3.70 15.51 -4.42
CA LEU A 79 2.99 14.78 -3.36
C LEU A 79 2.87 15.58 -2.06
N LEU A 80 3.84 16.43 -1.75
CA LEU A 80 3.78 17.34 -0.60
C LEU A 80 2.63 18.34 -0.78
N ASP A 81 2.47 18.88 -1.99
CA ASP A 81 1.39 19.80 -2.34
C ASP A 81 0.01 19.17 -2.09
N ILE A 82 -0.12 17.87 -2.32
CA ILE A 82 -1.36 17.12 -2.14
C ILE A 82 -1.60 16.72 -0.70
N ILE A 83 -0.55 16.37 0.05
CA ILE A 83 -0.69 16.06 1.48
C ILE A 83 -0.97 17.31 2.31
N ASN A 84 -0.46 18.47 1.87
CA ASN A 84 -0.67 19.75 2.54
C ASN A 84 -1.89 20.49 2.01
N ASP A 85 -2.67 19.90 1.09
CA ASP A 85 -3.93 20.47 0.62
C ASP A 85 -4.93 20.51 1.79
N PRO A 86 -5.29 21.71 2.30
CA PRO A 86 -6.16 21.86 3.45
C PRO A 86 -7.57 21.30 3.19
N GLU A 87 -7.98 21.13 1.93
CA GLU A 87 -9.30 20.55 1.59
C GLU A 87 -9.37 19.04 1.83
N ILE A 88 -8.23 18.34 1.92
CA ILE A 88 -8.18 16.89 2.14
C ILE A 88 -8.28 16.53 3.65
N ILE A 89 -8.13 17.50 4.57
CA ILE A 89 -7.87 17.22 6.00
C ILE A 89 -9.15 17.11 6.88
N HIS A 90 -10.35 17.46 6.41
CA HIS A 90 -11.58 17.28 7.20
C HIS A 90 -12.42 16.07 6.74
N PHE A 91 -12.00 14.86 7.13
CA PHE A 91 -12.86 13.67 7.02
C PHE A 91 -13.06 13.04 8.39
N ASP A 92 -14.27 13.18 8.92
CA ASP A 92 -14.70 12.61 10.19
C ASP A 92 -14.92 11.10 10.01
N THR A 93 -14.11 10.28 10.69
CA THR A 93 -14.01 8.82 10.43
C THR A 93 -15.07 7.97 11.12
N HIS A 94 -16.20 8.52 11.53
CA HIS A 94 -17.12 7.83 12.44
C HIS A 94 -18.11 6.83 11.80
N ASP A 95 -18.23 6.70 10.47
CA ASP A 95 -19.43 6.03 9.92
C ASP A 95 -19.24 5.16 8.66
N LEU A 96 -18.35 4.15 8.69
CA LEU A 96 -18.29 3.14 7.61
C LEU A 96 -18.18 1.72 8.16
N GLY A 97 -19.32 1.19 8.63
CA GLY A 97 -19.49 -0.21 9.03
C GLY A 97 -19.48 -1.19 7.86
N ILE A 98 -18.31 -1.50 7.32
CA ILE A 98 -18.16 -2.50 6.24
C ILE A 98 -17.93 -3.90 6.85
N LYS A 99 -18.96 -4.75 6.86
CA LYS A 99 -18.85 -6.19 7.15
C LYS A 99 -18.46 -6.94 5.86
N ILE A 100 -17.41 -7.75 5.94
CA ILE A 100 -16.94 -8.58 4.82
C ILE A 100 -17.28 -10.04 5.14
N ASN A 101 -18.09 -10.68 4.30
CA ASN A 101 -18.49 -12.07 4.45
C ASN A 101 -17.40 -13.02 3.91
N SER A 102 -17.01 -13.99 4.73
CA SER A 102 -16.08 -15.08 4.41
C SER A 102 -16.79 -16.23 3.68
N ILE A 103 -16.24 -16.70 2.57
CA ILE A 103 -16.69 -17.90 1.86
C ILE A 103 -15.64 -19.00 2.03
N SER A 104 -16.08 -20.19 2.47
CA SER A 104 -15.28 -21.42 2.63
C SER A 104 -15.40 -22.32 1.39
N PRO A 105 -14.36 -23.08 0.99
CA PRO A 105 -14.50 -24.12 -0.04
C PRO A 105 -14.40 -25.55 0.50
N THR A 106 -15.23 -26.44 -0.05
CA THR A 106 -15.39 -27.86 0.30
C THR A 106 -14.81 -28.81 -0.78
N THR A 107 -13.93 -29.73 -0.34
CA THR A 107 -13.68 -31.17 -0.68
C THR A 107 -13.63 -31.78 -2.11
N LYS A 108 -12.55 -32.60 -2.30
CA LYS A 108 -12.37 -33.99 -2.88
C LYS A 108 -12.64 -34.21 -4.40
N SER A 109 -11.98 -35.08 -5.19
CA SER A 109 -10.94 -36.13 -5.07
C SER A 109 -10.59 -36.69 -6.49
N SER A 110 -9.41 -37.31 -6.68
CA SER A 110 -9.14 -38.57 -7.43
C SER A 110 -7.72 -38.63 -8.06
N GLU A 111 -7.21 -39.84 -8.24
CA GLU A 111 -5.82 -40.27 -8.07
C GLU A 111 -5.37 -41.12 -9.28
N THR A 112 -4.23 -40.79 -9.91
CA THR A 112 -3.45 -41.68 -10.81
C THR A 112 -1.95 -41.32 -10.75
N ASN A 113 -1.08 -42.34 -10.87
CA ASN A 113 0.33 -42.36 -10.44
C ASN A 113 1.27 -41.36 -11.14
N PRO A 114 2.23 -40.71 -10.41
CA PRO A 114 3.03 -39.61 -10.95
C PRO A 114 4.41 -40.00 -11.51
N PRO A 115 4.93 -39.23 -12.50
CA PRO A 115 6.32 -39.24 -12.94
C PRO A 115 7.31 -38.77 -11.84
N PRO A 116 8.64 -38.99 -12.01
CA PRO A 116 9.67 -38.67 -11.01
C PRO A 116 9.56 -37.24 -10.45
N PRO A 117 9.92 -37.02 -9.17
CA PRO A 117 9.62 -35.78 -8.45
C PRO A 117 10.43 -34.61 -9.01
N ILE A 118 9.84 -33.90 -9.96
CA ILE A 118 10.06 -32.46 -10.12
C ILE A 118 9.79 -31.86 -8.73
N PRO A 119 10.67 -31.00 -8.16
CA PRO A 119 10.40 -30.34 -6.89
C PRO A 119 9.00 -29.75 -6.97
N LYS A 120 8.08 -30.29 -6.17
CA LYS A 120 6.71 -29.79 -6.09
C LYS A 120 6.80 -28.40 -5.48
N LEU A 121 7.10 -27.40 -6.31
CA LEU A 121 6.70 -26.03 -6.03
C LEU A 121 5.21 -26.12 -5.81
N TYR A 122 4.78 -26.02 -4.55
CA TYR A 122 3.38 -25.95 -4.15
C TYR A 122 2.76 -24.70 -4.78
N PHE A 123 2.42 -24.82 -6.06
CA PHE A 123 2.05 -23.72 -6.95
C PHE A 123 0.63 -23.89 -7.48
N ASN A 124 -0.25 -24.54 -6.72
CA ASN A 124 -1.66 -24.65 -7.05
C ASN A 124 -2.55 -23.74 -6.18
N GLN A 125 -1.95 -22.73 -5.55
CA GLN A 125 -2.70 -21.54 -5.17
C GLN A 125 -2.62 -20.54 -6.33
N LYS A 126 -3.63 -20.60 -7.20
CA LYS A 126 -4.03 -19.57 -8.18
C LYS A 126 -3.33 -18.24 -7.89
N LEU A 127 -2.41 -17.83 -8.76
CA LEU A 127 -1.57 -16.63 -8.59
C LEU A 127 -2.38 -15.44 -8.07
N LYS A 128 -2.38 -15.25 -6.75
CA LYS A 128 -3.36 -14.37 -6.08
C LYS A 128 -3.12 -12.90 -6.37
N THR A 129 -1.92 -12.55 -6.80
CA THR A 129 -1.49 -11.16 -6.90
C THR A 129 -1.02 -10.83 -8.31
N ILE A 130 -1.25 -9.59 -8.73
CA ILE A 130 -0.88 -9.09 -10.05
C ILE A 130 0.65 -9.13 -10.27
N VAL A 131 1.42 -8.94 -9.20
CA VAL A 131 2.89 -9.07 -9.19
C VAL A 131 3.29 -10.50 -9.51
N ALA A 132 2.72 -11.48 -8.81
CA ALA A 132 3.01 -12.89 -9.06
C ALA A 132 2.56 -13.29 -10.48
N LYS A 133 1.39 -12.83 -10.93
CA LYS A 133 0.90 -13.04 -12.31
C LYS A 133 1.91 -12.52 -13.34
N HIS A 134 2.36 -11.27 -13.19
CA HIS A 134 3.34 -10.65 -14.08
C HIS A 134 4.65 -11.44 -14.16
N GLN A 135 5.17 -11.94 -13.04
CA GLN A 135 6.39 -12.74 -13.04
C GLN A 135 6.25 -14.03 -13.83
N ASN A 136 5.14 -14.74 -13.65
CA ASN A 136 4.96 -16.06 -14.27
C ASN A 136 4.61 -15.95 -15.75
N GLU A 137 3.73 -15.04 -16.13
CA GLU A 137 3.28 -14.92 -17.52
C GLU A 137 4.36 -14.34 -18.44
N ASN A 138 5.23 -13.47 -17.92
CA ASN A 138 6.26 -12.81 -18.71
C ASN A 138 7.67 -13.34 -18.43
N HIS A 139 7.82 -14.35 -17.57
CA HIS A 139 9.12 -14.84 -17.09
C HIS A 139 10.03 -13.72 -16.52
N HIS A 140 9.39 -12.77 -15.84
CA HIS A 140 10.05 -11.59 -15.28
C HIS A 140 10.40 -11.79 -13.80
N THR A 141 11.43 -11.06 -13.37
CA THR A 141 11.90 -11.03 -11.98
C THR A 141 11.62 -9.68 -11.35
N ILE A 142 11.05 -9.67 -10.15
CA ILE A 142 10.82 -8.45 -9.37
C ILE A 142 12.06 -8.14 -8.52
N ASP A 143 12.42 -6.86 -8.42
CA ASP A 143 13.48 -6.41 -7.53
C ASP A 143 12.97 -6.25 -6.09
N TRP A 144 13.02 -7.36 -5.35
CA TRP A 144 12.62 -7.38 -3.96
C TRP A 144 13.64 -6.75 -2.99
N THR A 145 14.88 -6.51 -3.44
CA THR A 145 15.92 -5.92 -2.59
C THR A 145 15.99 -4.39 -2.76
N LYS A 146 15.68 -3.87 -3.96
CA LYS A 146 15.66 -2.43 -4.25
C LYS A 146 14.26 -1.81 -4.25
N TRP A 147 13.41 -2.22 -3.31
CA TRP A 147 12.10 -1.62 -3.14
C TRP A 147 12.18 -0.28 -2.40
N LYS A 148 11.18 0.58 -2.58
CA LYS A 148 11.12 1.90 -1.92
C LYS A 148 9.89 2.03 -1.05
N ARG A 149 10.05 2.51 0.18
CA ARG A 149 8.94 2.94 1.05
C ARG A 149 8.52 4.34 0.65
N LEU A 150 7.28 4.49 0.17
CA LEU A 150 6.73 5.77 -0.24
C LEU A 150 6.14 6.52 0.95
N PHE A 151 5.32 5.84 1.75
CA PHE A 151 4.60 6.43 2.88
C PHE A 151 4.50 5.46 4.05
N THR A 152 4.25 6.02 5.23
CA THR A 152 3.83 5.31 6.44
C THR A 152 2.60 6.00 7.04
N ASP A 153 1.66 5.23 7.59
CA ASP A 153 0.52 5.79 8.33
C ASP A 153 -0.12 4.72 9.22
N SER A 154 -0.27 4.98 10.52
CA SER A 154 -0.95 4.06 11.44
C SER A 154 -2.45 3.98 11.21
N ASN A 155 -3.05 5.00 10.57
CA ASN A 155 -4.47 4.98 10.21
C ASN A 155 -4.66 4.25 8.87
N ARG A 156 -5.38 3.12 8.92
CA ARG A 156 -5.63 2.25 7.75
C ARG A 156 -6.31 2.97 6.58
N TYR A 157 -7.19 3.92 6.86
CA TYR A 157 -7.90 4.69 5.85
C TYR A 157 -6.98 5.72 5.18
N ARG A 158 -6.17 6.45 5.96
CA ARG A 158 -5.15 7.35 5.40
C ARG A 158 -4.11 6.58 4.59
N LEU A 159 -3.75 5.36 5.00
CA LEU A 159 -2.86 4.48 4.23
C LEU A 159 -3.46 4.07 2.88
N LEU A 160 -4.76 3.78 2.83
CA LEU A 160 -5.51 3.52 1.60
C LEU A 160 -5.51 4.73 0.66
N LEU A 161 -5.77 5.93 1.19
CA LEU A 161 -5.74 7.17 0.40
C LEU A 161 -4.34 7.45 -0.15
N LYS A 162 -3.29 7.29 0.69
CA LYS A 162 -1.88 7.43 0.28
C LYS A 162 -1.51 6.46 -0.84
N GLU A 163 -1.96 5.20 -0.78
CA GLU A 163 -1.77 4.23 -1.86
C GLU A 163 -2.47 4.67 -3.15
N ALA A 164 -3.74 5.09 -3.07
CA ALA A 164 -4.51 5.54 -4.23
C ALA A 164 -3.88 6.78 -4.89
N LEU A 165 -3.44 7.76 -4.09
CA LEU A 165 -2.72 8.93 -4.57
C LEU A 165 -1.40 8.53 -5.24
N ALA A 166 -0.63 7.62 -4.62
CA ALA A 166 0.61 7.12 -5.20
C ALA A 166 0.39 6.47 -6.57
N ILE A 167 -0.63 5.61 -6.69
CA ILE A 167 -1.00 4.96 -7.96
C ILE A 167 -1.39 6.02 -8.99
N LYS A 168 -2.23 6.99 -8.62
CA LYS A 168 -2.67 8.06 -9.52
C LYS A 168 -1.49 8.89 -10.05
N HIS A 169 -0.51 9.23 -9.22
CA HIS A 169 0.61 10.09 -9.62
C HIS A 169 1.73 9.34 -10.33
N LEU A 170 2.02 8.11 -9.91
CA LEU A 170 3.12 7.32 -10.47
C LEU A 170 2.69 6.46 -11.67
N ASN A 171 1.38 6.30 -11.88
CA ASN A 171 0.79 5.49 -12.94
C ASN A 171 1.48 4.12 -13.15
N PRO A 172 1.65 3.31 -12.08
CA PRO A 172 2.35 2.03 -12.18
C PRO A 172 1.59 1.05 -13.08
N LYS A 173 2.28 0.51 -14.09
CA LYS A 173 1.69 -0.37 -15.11
C LYS A 173 1.16 -1.70 -14.56
N LEU A 174 1.58 -2.14 -13.38
CA LEU A 174 1.10 -3.38 -12.76
C LEU A 174 -0.16 -3.18 -11.89
N ASN A 175 -0.64 -1.95 -11.68
CA ASN A 175 -1.82 -1.70 -10.84
C ASN A 175 -3.16 -1.66 -11.62
N ARG A 176 -3.20 -2.16 -12.87
CA ARG A 176 -4.36 -2.04 -13.78
C ARG A 176 -5.69 -2.53 -13.21
N ASN A 177 -5.66 -3.57 -12.37
CA ASN A 177 -6.87 -4.21 -11.86
C ASN A 177 -7.12 -3.95 -10.37
N VAL A 178 -6.34 -3.06 -9.74
CA VAL A 178 -6.52 -2.80 -8.31
C VAL A 178 -7.66 -1.79 -8.17
N ARG A 179 -8.73 -2.20 -7.47
CA ARG A 179 -9.77 -1.28 -6.98
C ARG A 179 -9.14 -0.39 -5.91
N SER A 180 -8.33 0.58 -6.31
CA SER A 180 -7.96 1.68 -5.42
C SER A 180 -9.24 2.39 -4.98
N VAL A 181 -9.23 2.97 -3.78
CA VAL A 181 -10.33 3.83 -3.34
C VAL A 181 -10.57 4.87 -4.43
N PRO A 182 -11.80 5.00 -4.96
CA PRO A 182 -12.09 6.04 -5.93
C PRO A 182 -11.80 7.37 -5.25
N LEU A 183 -10.84 8.11 -5.81
CA LEU A 183 -10.54 9.46 -5.37
C LEU A 183 -11.64 10.37 -5.93
N LEU A 184 -12.78 10.42 -5.23
CA LEU A 184 -13.79 11.44 -5.46
C LEU A 184 -13.20 12.77 -5.03
N ILE A 185 -12.67 13.51 -6.00
CA ILE A 185 -12.34 14.91 -5.83
C ILE A 185 -13.67 15.63 -5.93
N TYR A 186 -14.04 16.37 -4.89
CA TYR A 186 -15.16 17.32 -4.95
C TYR A 186 -14.58 18.65 -5.44
N PRO A 187 -14.64 18.97 -6.75
CA PRO A 187 -14.02 20.18 -7.28
C PRO A 187 -14.65 21.47 -6.72
N GLU A 188 -15.89 21.38 -6.23
CA GLU A 188 -16.61 22.51 -5.63
C GLU A 188 -16.47 22.56 -4.10
N GLY A 189 -15.57 21.73 -3.53
CA GLY A 189 -15.46 21.53 -2.10
C GLY A 189 -16.62 20.73 -1.52
N VAL A 190 -16.47 20.30 -0.26
CA VAL A 190 -17.62 19.78 0.50
C VAL A 190 -18.53 20.98 0.79
N PRO A 191 -19.81 20.98 0.35
CA PRO A 191 -20.70 22.10 0.60
C PRO A 191 -20.71 22.36 2.10
N LYS A 192 -20.28 23.56 2.50
CA LYS A 192 -20.31 23.97 3.90
C LYS A 192 -21.77 23.87 4.32
N LYS A 193 -22.06 23.05 5.34
CA LYS A 193 -23.38 23.10 5.99
C LYS A 193 -23.56 24.55 6.42
N GLU A 194 -24.39 25.29 5.69
CA GLU A 194 -24.81 26.62 6.12
C GLU A 194 -25.35 26.45 7.53
N GLY A 195 -24.66 27.05 8.50
CA GLY A 195 -24.91 26.86 9.91
C GLY A 195 -26.40 26.94 10.15
N GLY A 196 -27.01 25.81 10.50
CA GLY A 196 -28.44 25.76 10.78
C GLY A 196 -28.71 26.84 11.81
N LYS A 197 -29.47 27.87 11.40
CA LYS A 197 -29.87 28.96 12.28
C LYS A 197 -30.44 28.31 13.53
N HIS A 198 -29.68 28.34 14.62
CA HIS A 198 -30.19 27.98 15.93
C HIS A 198 -31.35 28.96 16.16
N LYS A 199 -32.59 28.47 16.04
CA LYS A 199 -33.76 29.21 16.45
C LYS A 199 -33.61 29.45 17.94
N GLU A 200 -33.10 30.62 18.28
CA GLU A 200 -33.06 31.14 19.63
C GLU A 200 -34.50 31.20 20.12
N LYS A 201 -34.87 30.24 20.98
CA LYS A 201 -36.17 30.22 21.64
C LYS A 201 -36.14 31.35 22.68
N THR A 202 -36.57 32.54 22.30
CA THR A 202 -36.95 33.58 23.25
C THR A 202 -38.11 33.05 24.09
N LYS A 203 -37.82 32.68 25.34
CA LYS A 203 -38.83 32.42 26.37
C LYS A 203 -39.33 33.79 26.84
N ASN A 204 -40.54 34.17 26.43
CA ASN A 204 -41.28 35.22 27.11
C ASN A 204 -41.73 34.68 28.47
N LEU A 205 -41.27 35.32 29.54
CA LEU A 205 -41.73 35.08 30.91
C LEU A 205 -42.88 36.06 31.19
N PRO A 206 -44.01 35.61 31.78
CA PRO A 206 -45.15 36.45 32.13
C PRO A 206 -44.85 37.43 33.28
#